data_AF-A0A2T7U8H6-F1
#
_entry.id   AF-A0A2T7U8H6-F1
#
_cell.length_a   1.000
_cell.length_b   1.000
_cell.length_c   1.000
_cell.angle_alpha   90.00
_cell.angle_beta   90.00
_cell.angle_gamma   90.00
#
_symmetry.space_group_name_H-M   'P 1'
#
loop_
_entity.id
_entity.type
_entity.pdbx_description
1 polymer ?
#
loop_
_entity_poly.entity_id
_entity_poly.type
_entity_poly.pdbx_seq_one_letter_code
_entity_poly.pdbx_strand_id
1 'polypeptide(L)'
;MIEKIRPEDDFAFVKGSGAFPTVEVDAQSLEETGIDFYLDEVCKALEPIKGNKRPTTIYVLESPSFNFGQAGLSVFIGVAGTEKTLELVNAHFNSLNGVKSRYSEYIPASRASKAMHVEMGEIWVPYEEGSWMAVSSIEEPVLEDQSEKDTDEFYAPDLVEEILSNDLDEIEKITKPLRVRAARKDASVGSVRKTIERIFGLPEGSVLLCGPDRVAIRSDARIGTLRKRWE
;
A
#
# COMPACT_ATOMS: atom_id res chain seq x y z
N MET A 1 -11.53 -32.05 -8.98
CA MET A 1 -12.14 -31.14 -7.97
C MET A 1 -13.06 -30.18 -8.71
N ILE A 2 -14.06 -29.56 -8.07
CA ILE A 2 -14.82 -28.48 -8.74
C ILE A 2 -14.04 -27.19 -8.48
N GLU A 3 -13.54 -26.55 -9.53
CA GLU A 3 -12.90 -25.24 -9.43
C GLU A 3 -13.87 -24.22 -8.86
N LYS A 4 -13.47 -23.53 -7.78
CA LYS A 4 -14.25 -22.44 -7.20
C LYS A 4 -13.76 -21.12 -7.80
N ILE A 5 -14.39 -20.71 -8.89
CA ILE A 5 -14.18 -19.42 -9.55
C ILE A 5 -15.43 -18.55 -9.37
N ARG A 6 -15.23 -17.25 -9.11
CA ARG A 6 -16.31 -16.27 -8.96
C ARG A 6 -15.96 -14.96 -9.67
N PRO A 7 -16.95 -14.24 -10.23
CA PRO A 7 -16.74 -12.91 -10.76
C PRO A 7 -16.39 -11.92 -9.63
N GLU A 8 -15.64 -10.87 -9.96
CA GLU A 8 -15.22 -9.84 -9.01
C GLU A 8 -16.41 -9.20 -8.28
N ASP A 9 -17.51 -8.97 -9.00
CA ASP A 9 -18.72 -8.32 -8.46
C ASP A 9 -19.44 -9.13 -7.37
N ASP A 10 -19.09 -10.41 -7.20
CA ASP A 10 -19.64 -11.27 -6.13
C ASP A 10 -19.01 -10.99 -4.74
N PHE A 11 -17.90 -10.24 -4.69
CA PHE A 11 -17.12 -10.04 -3.48
C PHE A 11 -17.31 -8.69 -2.80
N ALA A 12 -17.30 -8.70 -1.48
CA ALA A 12 -17.33 -7.51 -0.65
C ALA A 12 -15.91 -7.00 -0.35
N PHE A 13 -15.16 -6.60 -1.39
CA PHE A 13 -13.80 -6.08 -1.22
C PHE A 13 -13.75 -4.90 -0.25
N VAL A 14 -12.84 -5.00 0.72
CA VAL A 14 -12.66 -3.98 1.74
C VAL A 14 -11.73 -2.91 1.21
N LYS A 15 -12.25 -1.71 0.97
CA LYS A 15 -11.46 -0.56 0.47
C LYS A 15 -10.86 0.30 1.59
N GLY A 16 -11.23 0.06 2.85
CA GLY A 16 -10.77 0.83 4.01
C GLY A 16 -11.02 2.34 3.87
N SER A 17 -10.11 3.16 4.41
CA SER A 17 -10.10 4.62 4.23
C SER A 17 -9.41 5.09 2.94
N GLY A 18 -9.08 4.17 2.02
CA GLY A 18 -8.29 4.47 0.82
C GLY A 18 -6.77 4.47 1.05
N ALA A 19 -6.32 4.16 2.26
CA ALA A 19 -4.93 3.88 2.60
C ALA A 19 -4.87 2.75 3.62
N PHE A 20 -3.87 1.87 3.52
CA PHE A 20 -3.80 0.64 4.29
C PHE A 20 -2.55 0.60 5.15
N PRO A 21 -2.65 0.23 6.44
CA PRO A 21 -1.46 -0.06 7.22
C PRO A 21 -0.75 -1.27 6.61
N THR A 22 0.58 -1.27 6.65
CA THR A 22 1.38 -2.27 5.93
C THR A 22 2.38 -3.02 6.80
N VAL A 23 2.65 -4.25 6.37
CA VAL A 23 3.90 -4.95 6.67
C VAL A 23 4.80 -4.79 5.45
N GLU A 24 5.99 -4.24 5.64
CA GLU A 24 7.03 -4.15 4.61
C GLU A 24 8.00 -5.32 4.77
N VAL A 25 8.30 -5.98 3.67
CA VAL A 25 9.22 -7.13 3.60
C VAL A 25 10.33 -6.83 2.60
N ASP A 26 11.57 -7.13 2.97
CA ASP A 26 12.76 -7.03 2.11
C ASP A 26 12.73 -8.15 1.07
N ALA A 27 12.49 -7.83 -0.20
CA ALA A 27 12.33 -8.84 -1.27
C ALA A 27 13.60 -9.69 -1.42
N GLN A 28 14.76 -9.06 -1.31
CA GLN A 28 16.04 -9.76 -1.37
C GLN A 28 16.19 -10.79 -0.24
N SER A 29 15.72 -10.48 0.97
CA SER A 29 15.78 -11.43 2.09
C SER A 29 14.87 -12.65 1.89
N LEU A 30 13.79 -12.52 1.11
CA LEU A 30 12.95 -13.66 0.73
C LEU A 30 13.69 -14.57 -0.26
N GLU A 31 14.26 -13.99 -1.32
CA GLU A 31 15.05 -14.70 -2.33
C GLU A 31 16.22 -15.46 -1.68
N GLU A 32 16.96 -14.83 -0.76
CA GLU A 32 18.07 -15.46 -0.04
C GLU A 32 17.65 -16.67 0.82
N THR A 33 16.38 -16.76 1.19
CA THR A 33 15.81 -17.89 1.94
C THR A 33 15.20 -18.97 1.03
N GLY A 34 15.19 -18.76 -0.28
CA GLY A 34 14.56 -19.65 -1.27
C GLY A 34 13.03 -19.55 -1.28
N ILE A 35 12.48 -18.41 -0.84
CA ILE A 35 11.04 -18.13 -0.94
C ILE A 35 10.82 -17.36 -2.25
N ASP A 36 10.38 -18.08 -3.28
CA ASP A 36 10.22 -17.53 -4.63
C ASP A 36 8.97 -16.64 -4.77
N PHE A 37 7.91 -16.93 -4.00
CA PHE A 37 6.63 -16.21 -4.10
C PHE A 37 6.13 -15.78 -2.72
N TYR A 38 6.30 -14.50 -2.40
CA TYR A 38 5.85 -13.93 -1.11
C TYR A 38 4.33 -14.06 -0.88
N LEU A 39 3.54 -14.13 -1.96
CA LEU A 39 2.09 -14.30 -1.86
C LEU A 39 1.72 -15.64 -1.21
N ASP A 40 2.51 -16.70 -1.39
CA ASP A 40 2.25 -17.97 -0.70
C ASP A 40 2.40 -17.83 0.82
N GLU A 41 3.36 -17.03 1.27
CA GLU A 41 3.54 -16.72 2.69
C GLU A 41 2.41 -15.83 3.22
N VAL A 42 1.92 -14.89 2.41
CA VAL A 42 0.71 -14.13 2.76
C VAL A 42 -0.50 -15.07 2.88
N CYS A 43 -0.66 -16.03 1.97
CA CYS A 43 -1.76 -17.01 2.04
C CYS A 43 -1.67 -17.85 3.32
N LYS A 44 -0.49 -18.40 3.63
CA LYS A 44 -0.23 -19.16 4.87
C LYS A 44 -0.55 -18.33 6.11
N ALA A 45 -0.18 -17.06 6.10
CA ALA A 45 -0.52 -16.14 7.18
C ALA A 45 -2.06 -16.04 7.34
N LEU A 46 -2.82 -15.92 6.25
CA LEU A 46 -4.28 -15.71 6.29
C LEU A 46 -5.11 -16.96 6.60
N GLU A 47 -4.56 -18.17 6.51
CA GLU A 47 -5.30 -19.42 6.79
C GLU A 47 -6.10 -19.43 8.10
N PRO A 48 -5.57 -18.96 9.25
CA PRO A 48 -6.32 -18.91 10.51
C PRO A 48 -7.57 -18.03 10.48
N ILE A 49 -7.68 -17.11 9.52
CA ILE A 49 -8.82 -16.20 9.39
C ILE A 49 -9.74 -16.51 8.22
N LYS A 50 -9.47 -17.58 7.46
CA LYS A 50 -10.24 -18.03 6.31
C LYS A 50 -11.75 -18.15 6.60
N GLY A 51 -12.10 -18.62 7.79
CA GLY A 51 -13.49 -18.77 8.26
C GLY A 51 -14.12 -17.54 8.92
N ASN A 52 -13.43 -16.39 8.94
CA ASN A 52 -13.95 -15.20 9.60
C ASN A 52 -15.17 -14.63 8.87
N LYS A 53 -16.14 -14.15 9.65
CA LYS A 53 -17.36 -13.51 9.11
C LYS A 53 -17.10 -12.13 8.50
N ARG A 54 -16.01 -11.47 8.86
CA ARG A 54 -15.68 -10.14 8.34
C ARG A 54 -14.70 -10.32 7.18
N PRO A 55 -15.01 -9.78 5.99
CA PRO A 55 -14.11 -9.87 4.86
C PRO A 55 -12.80 -9.14 5.15
N THR A 56 -11.72 -9.57 4.51
CA THR A 56 -10.44 -8.86 4.52
C THR A 56 -9.87 -8.84 3.10
N THR A 57 -9.34 -7.71 2.67
CA THR A 57 -8.66 -7.60 1.36
C THR A 57 -7.19 -7.24 1.59
N ILE A 58 -6.30 -7.94 0.91
CA ILE A 58 -4.88 -7.66 0.89
C ILE A 58 -4.55 -6.88 -0.38
N TYR A 59 -3.84 -5.79 -0.18
CA TYR A 59 -3.30 -4.94 -1.22
C TYR A 59 -1.79 -5.03 -1.18
N VAL A 60 -1.15 -5.07 -2.35
CA VAL A 60 0.32 -5.12 -2.43
C VAL A 60 0.84 -3.98 -3.29
N LEU A 61 1.93 -3.37 -2.83
CA LEU A 61 2.73 -2.44 -3.60
C LEU A 61 4.19 -2.91 -3.53
N GLU A 62 4.84 -3.03 -4.68
CA GLU A 62 6.29 -3.27 -4.76
C GLU A 62 6.98 -1.95 -5.10
N SER A 63 8.03 -1.61 -4.37
CA SER A 63 8.72 -0.34 -4.59
C SER A 63 10.18 -0.39 -4.15
N PRO A 64 11.08 0.33 -4.83
CA PRO A 64 12.44 0.54 -4.34
C PRO A 64 12.44 1.16 -2.94
N SER A 65 13.31 0.66 -2.07
CA SER A 65 13.40 1.05 -0.67
C SER A 65 14.85 1.03 -0.18
N PHE A 66 15.12 1.78 0.89
CA PHE A 66 16.36 1.75 1.67
C PHE A 66 16.11 1.35 3.14
N ASN A 67 14.88 0.94 3.47
CA ASN A 67 14.42 0.77 4.85
C ASN A 67 15.10 -0.38 5.62
N PHE A 68 15.77 -1.29 4.91
CA PHE A 68 16.53 -2.41 5.47
C PHE A 68 18.04 -2.17 5.50
N GLY A 69 18.48 -0.91 5.39
CA GLY A 69 19.89 -0.51 5.50
C GLY A 69 20.71 -0.65 4.22
N GLN A 70 20.10 -1.14 3.14
CA GLN A 70 20.66 -1.24 1.80
C GLN A 70 19.60 -0.88 0.76
N ALA A 71 20.04 -0.43 -0.42
CA ALA A 71 19.16 -0.25 -1.56
C ALA A 71 18.59 -1.60 -1.98
N GLY A 72 17.28 -1.70 -2.16
CA GLY A 72 16.63 -2.94 -2.58
C GLY A 72 15.18 -2.75 -2.99
N LEU A 73 14.51 -3.85 -3.30
CA LEU A 73 13.07 -3.88 -3.53
C LEU A 73 12.37 -4.26 -2.23
N SER A 74 11.29 -3.56 -1.90
CA SER A 74 10.41 -3.92 -0.79
C SER A 74 9.01 -4.22 -1.27
N VAL A 75 8.41 -5.22 -0.63
CA VAL A 75 7.01 -5.60 -0.80
C VAL A 75 6.22 -5.03 0.36
N PHE A 76 5.29 -4.13 0.08
CA PHE A 76 4.40 -3.53 1.05
C PHE A 76 3.06 -4.26 1.02
N ILE A 77 2.78 -5.02 2.07
CA ILE A 77 1.57 -5.83 2.23
C ILE A 77 0.56 -5.02 3.05
N GLY A 78 -0.34 -4.33 2.36
CA GLY A 78 -1.42 -3.54 2.94
C GLY A 78 -2.63 -4.38 3.32
N VAL A 79 -3.10 -4.21 4.56
CA VAL A 79 -4.22 -4.98 5.10
C VAL A 79 -5.46 -4.10 5.24
N ALA A 80 -6.44 -4.32 4.37
CA ALA A 80 -7.79 -3.76 4.49
C ALA A 80 -8.66 -4.73 5.30
N GLY A 81 -8.46 -4.74 6.62
CA GLY A 81 -9.11 -5.67 7.53
C GLY A 81 -9.02 -5.19 8.97
N THR A 82 -8.96 -6.13 9.92
CA THR A 82 -8.76 -5.80 11.33
C THR A 82 -7.27 -5.62 11.65
N GLU A 83 -6.96 -4.85 12.69
CA GLU A 83 -5.59 -4.69 13.21
C GLU A 83 -4.94 -6.05 13.52
N LYS A 84 -5.71 -7.00 14.08
CA LYS A 84 -5.27 -8.38 14.32
C LYS A 84 -4.82 -9.11 13.06
N THR A 85 -5.39 -8.78 11.90
CA THR A 85 -4.97 -9.40 10.64
C THR A 85 -3.59 -8.89 10.23
N LEU A 86 -3.33 -7.59 10.40
CA LEU A 86 -2.01 -7.00 10.15
C LEU A 86 -0.95 -7.57 11.10
N GLU A 87 -1.28 -7.70 12.39
CA GLU A 87 -0.43 -8.34 13.40
C GLU A 87 -0.07 -9.77 13.02
N LEU A 88 -1.05 -10.53 12.54
CA LEU A 88 -0.86 -11.91 12.13
C LEU A 88 0.04 -12.03 10.88
N VAL A 89 -0.12 -11.16 9.88
CA VAL A 89 0.79 -11.11 8.72
C VAL A 89 2.21 -10.78 9.17
N ASN A 90 2.36 -9.76 10.02
CA ASN A 90 3.67 -9.37 10.54
C ASN A 90 4.32 -10.48 11.38
N ALA A 91 3.55 -11.17 12.22
CA ALA A 91 4.04 -12.26 13.05
C ALA A 91 4.51 -13.45 12.20
N HIS A 92 3.79 -13.75 11.11
CA HIS A 92 4.19 -14.78 10.15
C HIS A 92 5.55 -14.49 9.53
N PHE A 93 5.72 -13.32 8.89
CA PHE A 93 6.99 -12.96 8.25
C PHE A 93 8.16 -12.85 9.25
N ASN A 94 7.93 -12.35 10.47
CA ASN A 94 8.97 -12.33 11.51
C ASN A 94 9.34 -13.72 12.04
N SER A 95 8.51 -14.74 11.81
CA SER A 95 8.83 -16.12 12.19
C SER A 95 9.71 -16.84 11.15
N LEU A 96 9.79 -16.31 9.93
CA LEU A 96 10.60 -16.87 8.85
C LEU A 96 12.08 -16.55 9.07
N ASN A 97 12.89 -17.59 9.20
CA ASN A 97 14.33 -17.43 9.46
C ASN A 97 15.04 -16.79 8.26
N GLY A 98 15.68 -15.64 8.48
CA GLY A 98 16.44 -14.92 7.45
C GLY A 98 15.65 -13.83 6.72
N VAL A 99 14.31 -13.83 6.83
CA VAL A 99 13.46 -12.81 6.22
C VAL A 99 13.43 -11.55 7.10
N LYS A 100 13.62 -10.38 6.49
CA LYS A 100 13.49 -9.10 7.19
C LYS A 100 12.11 -8.52 6.92
N SER A 101 11.37 -8.23 7.98
CA SER A 101 10.06 -7.57 7.90
C SER A 101 9.86 -6.55 9.01
N ARG A 102 8.95 -5.59 8.80
CA ARG A 102 8.59 -4.55 9.77
C ARG A 102 7.21 -3.99 9.47
N TYR A 103 6.60 -3.35 10.47
CA TYR A 103 5.52 -2.40 10.17
C TYR A 103 6.09 -1.21 9.40
N SER A 104 5.30 -0.70 8.46
CA SER A 104 5.69 0.46 7.65
C SER A 104 4.55 1.45 7.47
N GLU A 105 4.80 2.45 6.63
CA GLU A 105 3.84 3.50 6.34
C GLU A 105 2.59 2.98 5.64
N TYR A 106 1.56 3.82 5.59
CA TYR A 106 0.33 3.47 4.92
C TYR A 106 0.53 3.57 3.41
N ILE A 107 0.13 2.53 2.66
CA ILE A 107 0.09 2.61 1.20
C ILE A 107 -1.30 3.06 0.73
N PRO A 108 -1.40 4.01 -0.20
CA PRO A 108 -2.68 4.40 -0.77
C PRO A 108 -3.21 3.29 -1.68
N ALA A 109 -4.51 3.04 -1.64
CA ALA A 109 -5.16 2.00 -2.44
C ALA A 109 -5.00 2.19 -3.95
N SER A 110 -4.77 3.42 -4.40
CA SER A 110 -4.54 3.74 -5.82
C SER A 110 -3.19 3.29 -6.35
N ARG A 111 -2.21 3.03 -5.47
CA ARG A 111 -0.87 2.55 -5.85
C ARG A 111 -0.69 1.07 -5.60
N ALA A 112 -1.70 0.39 -5.05
CA ALA A 112 -1.59 -0.98 -4.62
C ALA A 112 -2.58 -1.85 -5.39
N SER A 113 -2.12 -3.03 -5.79
CA SER A 113 -2.95 -4.01 -6.49
C SER A 113 -3.66 -4.89 -5.46
N LYS A 114 -4.94 -5.23 -5.70
CA LYS A 114 -5.63 -6.25 -4.90
C LYS A 114 -4.97 -7.59 -5.16
N ALA A 115 -4.34 -8.17 -4.16
CA ALA A 115 -3.61 -9.42 -4.31
C ALA A 115 -4.37 -10.63 -3.76
N MET A 116 -5.11 -10.44 -2.65
CA MET A 116 -5.87 -11.52 -2.02
C MET A 116 -7.15 -11.00 -1.38
N HIS A 117 -8.13 -11.89 -1.21
CA HIS A 117 -9.35 -11.60 -0.49
C HIS A 117 -9.80 -12.78 0.36
N VAL A 118 -10.17 -12.52 1.61
CA VAL A 118 -10.73 -13.51 2.52
C VAL A 118 -12.21 -13.24 2.67
N GLU A 119 -13.04 -14.12 2.12
CA GLU A 119 -14.50 -14.07 2.23
C GLU A 119 -15.07 -15.48 1.97
N MET A 120 -16.29 -15.73 2.42
CA MET A 120 -17.04 -16.96 2.11
C MET A 120 -16.35 -18.24 2.58
N GLY A 121 -15.52 -18.17 3.64
CA GLY A 121 -14.79 -19.32 4.14
C GLY A 121 -13.60 -19.72 3.27
N GLU A 122 -13.16 -18.86 2.36
CA GLU A 122 -12.07 -19.12 1.42
C GLU A 122 -11.09 -17.94 1.34
N ILE A 123 -9.87 -18.24 0.88
CA ILE A 123 -8.90 -17.24 0.42
C ILE A 123 -8.99 -17.24 -1.10
N TRP A 124 -9.19 -16.07 -1.69
CA TRP A 124 -9.38 -15.86 -3.11
C TRP A 124 -8.21 -15.05 -3.66
N VAL A 125 -7.74 -15.43 -4.85
CA VAL A 125 -6.71 -14.70 -5.60
C VAL A 125 -7.23 -14.32 -6.99
N PRO A 126 -6.72 -13.24 -7.61
CA PRO A 126 -7.01 -12.93 -9.00
C PRO A 126 -6.66 -14.12 -9.91
N TYR A 127 -7.52 -14.41 -10.89
CA TYR A 127 -7.30 -15.53 -11.82
C TYR A 127 -7.29 -15.04 -13.27
N GLU A 128 -8.44 -14.60 -13.77
CA GLU A 128 -8.58 -13.96 -15.08
C GLU A 128 -9.20 -12.56 -14.90
N GLU A 129 -9.24 -11.77 -15.97
CA GLU A 129 -9.84 -10.44 -15.93
C GLU A 129 -11.26 -10.48 -15.36
N GLY A 130 -11.47 -9.79 -14.23
CA GLY A 130 -12.75 -9.75 -13.54
C GLY A 130 -13.17 -11.02 -12.81
N SER A 131 -12.27 -11.99 -12.59
CA SER A 131 -12.57 -13.22 -11.84
C SER A 131 -11.52 -13.57 -10.80
N TRP A 132 -11.98 -14.30 -9.78
CA TRP A 132 -11.20 -14.70 -8.62
C TRP A 132 -11.39 -16.19 -8.36
N MET A 133 -10.29 -16.88 -8.05
CA MET A 133 -10.27 -18.31 -7.77
C MET A 133 -9.92 -18.56 -6.30
N ALA A 134 -10.60 -19.51 -5.66
CA ALA A 134 -10.23 -19.92 -4.32
C ALA A 134 -8.89 -20.67 -4.36
N VAL A 135 -7.96 -20.33 -3.46
CA VAL A 135 -6.62 -20.94 -3.37
C VAL A 135 -6.70 -22.47 -3.24
N SER A 136 -7.72 -23.00 -2.56
CA SER A 136 -7.94 -24.45 -2.45
C SER A 136 -8.20 -25.15 -3.79
N SER A 137 -8.49 -24.39 -4.85
CA SER A 137 -8.74 -24.90 -6.21
C SER A 137 -7.50 -24.85 -7.10
N ILE A 138 -6.42 -24.22 -6.64
CA ILE A 138 -5.15 -24.16 -7.36
C ILE A 138 -4.51 -25.54 -7.22
N GLU A 139 -4.39 -26.27 -8.32
CA GLU A 139 -3.60 -27.49 -8.36
C GLU A 139 -2.12 -27.10 -8.24
N GLU A 140 -1.40 -27.67 -7.26
CA GLU A 140 0.05 -27.51 -7.20
C GLU A 140 0.64 -28.02 -8.53
N PRO A 141 1.39 -27.21 -9.29
CA PRO A 141 2.03 -27.70 -10.50
C PRO A 141 2.98 -28.83 -10.10
N VAL A 142 2.72 -30.03 -10.62
CA VAL A 142 3.70 -31.12 -10.60
C VAL A 142 4.87 -30.64 -11.45
N LEU A 143 5.98 -30.29 -10.80
CA LEU A 143 7.21 -29.86 -11.47
C LEU A 143 7.73 -31.00 -12.35
N GLU A 144 7.38 -31.00 -13.63
CA GLU A 144 8.25 -31.58 -14.65
C GLU A 144 9.40 -30.60 -14.87
N ASP A 145 10.55 -30.99 -14.33
CA ASP A 145 11.83 -30.30 -14.45
C ASP A 145 12.16 -30.03 -15.93
N GLN A 146 12.00 -28.79 -16.37
CA GLN A 146 12.56 -28.29 -17.62
C GLN A 146 13.30 -26.99 -17.34
N SER A 147 14.57 -27.15 -16.97
CA SER A 147 15.56 -26.09 -17.05
C SER A 147 15.68 -25.60 -18.49
N GLU A 148 15.40 -24.33 -18.77
CA GLU A 148 16.04 -23.62 -19.87
C GLU A 148 16.11 -22.11 -19.56
N LYS A 149 17.35 -21.62 -19.55
CA LYS A 149 17.73 -20.21 -19.43
C LYS A 149 17.43 -19.51 -20.75
N ASP A 150 16.94 -18.28 -20.70
CA ASP A 150 17.49 -17.23 -21.56
C ASP A 150 17.20 -15.82 -21.02
N THR A 151 18.28 -15.07 -20.86
CA THR A 151 18.38 -13.63 -20.62
C THR A 151 18.47 -12.91 -21.96
N ASP A 152 17.72 -11.83 -22.19
CA ASP A 152 18.26 -10.49 -22.52
C ASP A 152 17.21 -9.41 -22.88
N GLU A 153 17.43 -8.23 -22.26
CA GLU A 153 17.12 -6.82 -22.56
C GLU A 153 15.97 -6.35 -23.49
N PHE A 154 15.18 -5.37 -22.99
CA PHE A 154 14.78 -4.18 -23.78
C PHE A 154 14.50 -2.95 -22.89
N TYR A 155 15.44 -1.99 -22.85
CA TYR A 155 15.23 -0.65 -22.25
C TYR A 155 14.93 0.34 -23.39
N ALA A 156 13.71 0.85 -23.47
CA ALA A 156 13.29 1.86 -24.44
C ALA A 156 13.15 3.24 -23.76
N PRO A 157 14.07 4.20 -24.00
CA PRO A 157 14.07 5.52 -23.33
C PRO A 157 12.85 6.40 -23.60
N ASP A 158 12.16 6.22 -24.73
CA ASP A 158 10.99 7.04 -25.12
C ASP A 158 9.76 6.81 -24.23
N LEU A 159 9.64 5.63 -23.60
CA LEU A 159 8.49 5.31 -22.75
C LEU A 159 8.54 6.07 -21.40
N VAL A 160 9.74 6.50 -20.98
CA VAL A 160 9.97 7.08 -19.65
C VAL A 160 9.50 8.55 -19.59
N GLU A 161 9.66 9.31 -20.68
CA GLU A 161 9.16 10.70 -20.76
C GLU A 161 7.62 10.75 -20.90
N GLU A 162 7.01 9.75 -21.55
CA GLU A 162 5.55 9.64 -21.67
C GLU A 162 4.89 9.24 -20.33
N ILE A 163 5.55 8.42 -19.50
CA ILE A 163 5.08 8.09 -18.15
C ILE A 163 5.15 9.30 -17.21
N LEU A 164 6.28 10.04 -17.21
CA LEU A 164 6.50 11.20 -16.33
C LEU A 164 5.56 12.38 -16.61
N SER A 165 5.17 12.57 -17.88
CA SER A 165 4.25 13.65 -18.28
C SER A 165 2.79 13.33 -17.92
N ASN A 166 2.36 12.09 -18.10
CA ASN A 166 1.03 11.63 -17.69
C ASN A 166 0.86 11.67 -16.15
N ASP A 167 1.89 11.32 -15.40
CA ASP A 167 1.87 11.34 -13.93
C ASP A 167 1.62 12.75 -13.36
N LEU A 168 2.17 13.81 -13.96
CA LEU A 168 1.97 15.18 -13.45
C LEU A 168 0.54 15.70 -13.66
N ASP A 169 -0.05 15.43 -14.83
CA ASP A 169 -1.43 15.82 -15.13
C ASP A 169 -2.45 14.98 -14.35
N GLU A 170 -2.11 13.72 -14.05
CA GLU A 170 -2.90 12.85 -13.21
C GLU A 170 -2.78 13.22 -11.72
N ILE A 171 -1.58 13.57 -11.25
CA ILE A 171 -1.37 14.18 -9.92
C ILE A 171 -2.23 15.44 -9.76
N GLU A 172 -2.31 16.32 -10.77
CA GLU A 172 -3.11 17.54 -10.71
C GLU A 172 -4.63 17.29 -10.74
N LYS A 173 -5.08 16.18 -11.34
CA LYS A 173 -6.49 15.71 -11.28
C LYS A 173 -6.81 15.02 -9.96
N ILE A 174 -5.91 14.21 -9.41
CA ILE A 174 -6.09 13.43 -8.17
C ILE A 174 -6.00 14.34 -6.93
N THR A 175 -5.16 15.38 -6.97
CA THR A 175 -4.98 16.32 -5.86
C THR A 175 -6.05 17.41 -5.78
N LYS A 176 -6.95 17.52 -6.79
CA LYS A 176 -8.09 18.45 -6.75
C LYS A 176 -9.15 17.91 -5.78
N PRO A 177 -9.30 18.51 -4.59
CA PRO A 177 -10.28 18.02 -3.63
C PRO A 177 -11.69 18.27 -4.16
N LEU A 178 -12.58 17.28 -4.10
CA LEU A 178 -14.01 17.42 -4.45
C LEU A 178 -14.70 18.58 -3.71
N ARG A 179 -14.16 19.01 -2.55
CA ARG A 179 -14.54 20.24 -1.85
C ARG A 179 -13.31 20.90 -1.22
N VAL A 180 -12.98 22.09 -1.71
CA VAL A 180 -11.96 22.95 -1.08
C VAL A 180 -12.65 23.85 -0.07
N ARG A 181 -12.24 23.77 1.20
CA ARG A 181 -12.69 24.73 2.23
C ARG A 181 -11.51 25.57 2.68
N ALA A 182 -11.59 26.87 2.43
CA ALA A 182 -10.63 27.81 2.96
C ALA A 182 -10.61 27.75 4.50
N ALA A 183 -9.42 27.69 5.09
CA ALA A 183 -9.27 27.81 6.54
C ALA A 183 -9.91 29.13 7.03
N ARG A 184 -10.56 29.11 8.19
CA ARG A 184 -11.22 30.31 8.73
C ARG A 184 -10.18 31.37 9.10
N LYS A 185 -10.49 32.65 8.88
CA LYS A 185 -9.55 33.77 9.12
C LYS A 185 -9.07 33.88 10.57
N ASP A 186 -9.90 33.43 11.50
CA ASP A 186 -9.69 33.45 12.95
C ASP A 186 -9.06 32.16 13.49
N ALA A 187 -8.90 31.12 12.66
CA ALA A 187 -8.16 29.94 13.03
C ALA A 187 -6.68 30.28 13.29
N SER A 188 -6.07 29.63 14.29
CA SER A 188 -4.64 29.75 14.53
C SER A 188 -3.84 28.88 13.55
N VAL A 189 -2.63 29.35 13.21
CA VAL A 189 -1.65 28.62 12.39
C VAL A 189 -1.34 27.26 13.01
N GLY A 190 -1.20 27.19 14.34
CA GLY A 190 -0.98 25.94 15.06
C GLY A 190 -2.14 24.95 14.93
N SER A 191 -3.40 25.41 14.99
CA SER A 191 -4.55 24.54 14.81
C SER A 191 -4.63 23.98 13.39
N VAL A 192 -4.23 24.76 12.39
CA VAL A 192 -4.17 24.30 11.00
C VAL A 192 -3.04 23.30 10.80
N ARG A 193 -1.84 23.55 11.36
CA ARG A 193 -0.72 22.60 11.34
C ARG A 193 -1.11 21.25 11.94
N LYS A 194 -1.66 21.23 13.15
CA LYS A 194 -2.15 20.00 13.81
C LYS A 194 -3.23 19.28 13.01
N THR A 195 -4.07 20.03 12.29
CA THR A 195 -5.08 19.44 11.42
C THR A 195 -4.44 18.76 10.22
N ILE A 196 -3.43 19.39 9.60
CA ILE A 196 -2.67 18.81 8.49
C ILE A 196 -1.92 17.57 8.99
N GLU A 197 -1.16 17.68 10.07
CA GLU A 197 -0.42 16.56 10.68
C GLU A 197 -1.34 15.37 10.95
N ARG A 198 -2.52 15.61 11.56
CA ARG A 198 -3.50 14.56 11.82
C ARG A 198 -4.13 13.96 10.56
N ILE A 199 -4.46 14.78 9.55
CA ILE A 199 -5.07 14.29 8.31
C ILE A 199 -4.08 13.45 7.50
N PHE A 200 -2.82 13.85 7.50
CA PHE A 200 -1.76 13.23 6.70
C PHE A 200 -0.88 12.26 7.51
N GLY A 201 -1.18 12.01 8.79
CA GLY A 201 -0.41 11.10 9.64
C GLY A 201 1.02 11.54 9.93
N LEU A 202 1.31 12.85 9.84
CA LEU A 202 2.67 13.37 10.00
C LEU A 202 3.02 13.53 11.50
N PRO A 203 4.31 13.38 11.89
CA PRO A 203 4.75 13.63 13.26
C PRO A 203 4.41 15.04 13.75
N GLU A 204 4.13 15.19 15.05
CA GLU A 204 3.81 16.51 15.63
C GLU A 204 4.99 17.49 15.42
N GLY A 205 4.69 18.67 14.87
CA GLY A 205 5.68 19.71 14.59
C GLY A 205 6.37 19.60 13.23
N SER A 206 6.06 18.58 12.42
CA SER A 206 6.63 18.38 11.09
C SER A 206 6.12 19.38 10.04
N VAL A 207 4.98 20.04 10.29
CA VAL A 207 4.37 20.97 9.34
C VAL A 207 4.68 22.41 9.69
N LEU A 208 5.20 23.17 8.72
CA LEU A 208 5.43 24.61 8.83
C LEU A 208 4.56 25.38 7.84
N LEU A 209 4.01 26.50 8.30
CA LEU A 209 3.34 27.48 7.45
C LEU A 209 4.21 28.74 7.42
N CYS A 210 4.68 29.10 6.23
CA CYS A 210 5.63 30.18 6.03
C CYS A 210 4.99 31.40 5.37
N GLY A 211 5.56 32.58 5.64
CA GLY A 211 5.29 33.80 4.88
C GLY A 211 6.03 33.81 3.53
N PRO A 212 5.88 34.89 2.73
CA PRO A 212 6.59 35.06 1.45
C PRO A 212 8.13 35.11 1.62
N ASP A 213 8.59 35.47 2.82
CA ASP A 213 9.99 35.47 3.26
C ASP A 213 10.54 34.07 3.56
N ARG A 214 9.73 33.01 3.38
CA ARG A 214 10.03 31.62 3.77
C ARG A 214 10.25 31.43 5.26
N VAL A 215 9.92 32.42 6.09
CA VAL A 215 10.05 32.33 7.54
C VAL A 215 8.79 31.70 8.12
N ALA A 216 8.98 30.72 9.00
CA ALA A 216 7.89 30.06 9.69
C ALA A 216 7.11 31.05 10.57
N ILE A 217 5.80 31.11 10.38
CA ILE A 217 4.93 31.95 11.18
C ILE A 217 4.70 31.29 12.54
N ARG A 218 4.58 32.11 13.59
CA ARG A 218 4.31 31.60 14.95
C ARG A 218 2.97 30.86 15.01
N SER A 219 2.90 29.83 15.84
CA SER A 219 1.71 28.96 15.96
C SER A 219 0.46 29.68 16.49
N ASP A 220 0.64 30.76 17.25
CA ASP A 220 -0.42 31.60 17.81
C ASP A 220 -0.99 32.62 16.82
N ALA A 221 -0.31 32.85 15.69
CA ALA A 221 -0.77 33.77 14.66
C ALA A 221 -2.05 33.25 13.99
N ARG A 222 -2.87 34.17 13.49
CA ARG A 222 -4.12 33.83 12.78
C ARG A 222 -3.87 33.61 11.29
N ILE A 223 -4.67 32.74 10.68
CA ILE A 223 -4.66 32.53 9.22
C ILE A 223 -4.94 33.83 8.45
N GLY A 224 -5.78 34.72 8.98
CA GLY A 224 -5.98 36.05 8.40
C GLY A 224 -4.71 36.91 8.37
N THR A 225 -3.85 36.80 9.39
CA THR A 225 -2.55 37.49 9.42
C THR A 225 -1.58 36.89 8.41
N LEU A 226 -1.59 35.56 8.26
CA LEU A 226 -0.78 34.87 7.25
C LEU A 226 -1.19 35.29 5.84
N ARG A 227 -2.49 35.31 5.52
CA ARG A 227 -3.00 35.72 4.19
C ARG A 227 -2.60 37.12 3.81
N LYS A 228 -2.73 38.09 4.72
CA LYS A 228 -2.33 39.49 4.49
C LYS A 228 -0.85 39.67 4.15
N ARG A 229 0.02 38.70 4.47
CA ARG A 229 1.43 38.74 4.08
C ARG A 229 1.67 38.23 2.67
N TRP A 230 0.71 37.50 2.11
CA TRP A 230 0.78 36.91 0.76
C TRP A 230 -0.06 37.69 -0.27
N GLU A 231 -0.90 38.62 0.18
CA GLU A 231 -1.54 39.67 -0.63
C GLU A 231 -0.53 40.80 -0.91
#